data_AF-A0A7X8AV84-F1
#
_entry.id   AF-A0A7X8AV84-F1
#
_cell.length_a   1.000
_cell.length_b   1.000
_cell.length_c   1.000
_cell.angle_alpha   90.00
_cell.angle_beta   90.00
_cell.angle_gamma   90.00
#
_symmetry.space_group_name_H-M   'P 1'
#
loop_
_entity.id
_entity.type
_entity.pdbx_description
1 polymer ?
#
loop_
_entity_poly.entity_id
_entity_poly.type
_entity_poly.pdbx_seq_one_letter_code
_entity_poly.pdbx_strand_id
1 'polypeptide(L)'
;MVFKNIDRWIEFVKKTSVKDLIDIINEDFYLDEHIENMESDIVNPESLINIKEKIKGSDIEELFWQKTLLFINVNCLNDELLEYLINNNIANVVLGHLKLPDKYLWKLVNSIEEAVLTLGKRLYIKEKYTCKEFIDYLTKFADKYWLWDSLLNIEPTCNKKRKILVKMLFKITSFDDLKKKVITIVVSNKLKDTKSINVIEKYCKTMNPEYLLAISQNSITPIYILESLINMKKIKYANQIRNFSKINLNNRKRN
;
A
#
# COMPACT_ATOMS: atom_id res chain seq x y z
N MET A 1 15.94 27.10 -19.30
CA MET A 1 17.26 26.50 -19.00
C MET A 1 17.07 25.00 -18.91
N VAL A 2 18.00 24.17 -19.37
CA VAL A 2 17.87 22.70 -19.29
C VAL A 2 19.16 22.12 -18.72
N PHE A 3 19.03 21.18 -17.78
CA PHE A 3 20.11 20.50 -17.08
C PHE A 3 20.14 19.04 -17.51
N LYS A 4 21.35 18.52 -17.71
CA LYS A 4 21.55 17.11 -18.06
C LYS A 4 20.98 16.17 -16.99
N ASN A 5 21.15 16.52 -15.72
CA ASN A 5 20.72 15.72 -14.57
C ASN A 5 20.60 16.58 -13.30
N ILE A 6 20.15 15.94 -12.21
CA ILE A 6 19.95 16.59 -10.91
C ILE A 6 21.24 17.15 -10.31
N ASP A 7 22.41 16.52 -10.52
CA ASP A 7 23.69 17.07 -10.04
C ASP A 7 24.00 18.43 -10.66
N ARG A 8 23.70 18.61 -11.96
CA ARG A 8 23.89 19.90 -12.64
C ARG A 8 22.93 20.96 -12.13
N TRP A 9 21.69 20.58 -11.80
CA TRP A 9 20.76 21.48 -11.11
C TRP A 9 21.31 21.92 -9.75
N ILE A 10 21.76 20.97 -8.92
CA ILE A 10 22.33 21.25 -7.59
C ILE A 10 23.57 22.16 -7.68
N GLU A 11 24.46 21.92 -8.65
CA GLU A 11 25.62 22.78 -8.88
C GLU A 11 25.25 24.19 -9.33
N PHE A 12 24.20 24.33 -10.15
CA PHE A 12 23.66 25.63 -10.52
C PHE A 12 23.13 26.37 -9.29
N VAL A 13 22.25 25.72 -8.52
CA VAL A 13 21.65 26.29 -7.30
C VAL A 13 22.73 26.75 -6.32
N LYS A 14 23.83 26.00 -6.17
CA LYS A 14 24.96 26.40 -5.32
C LYS A 14 25.61 27.72 -5.76
N LYS A 15 25.72 27.98 -7.06
CA LYS A 15 26.40 29.16 -7.63
C LYS A 15 25.48 30.37 -7.80
N THR A 16 24.17 30.16 -7.94
CA THR A 16 23.18 31.22 -8.21
C THR A 16 22.77 31.94 -6.93
N SER A 17 22.65 33.27 -6.90
CA SER A 17 22.26 33.96 -5.67
C SER A 17 20.83 33.59 -5.24
N VAL A 18 20.51 33.69 -3.94
CA VAL A 18 19.13 33.40 -3.46
C VAL A 18 18.12 34.32 -4.16
N LYS A 19 18.49 35.57 -4.40
CA LYS A 19 17.65 36.54 -5.12
C LYS A 19 17.31 36.06 -6.53
N ASP A 20 18.30 35.59 -7.29
CA ASP A 20 18.07 35.10 -8.65
C ASP A 20 17.31 33.76 -8.65
N LEU A 21 17.46 32.94 -7.59
CA LEU A 21 16.69 31.70 -7.44
C LEU A 21 15.21 31.98 -7.17
N ILE A 22 14.86 33.07 -6.48
CA ILE A 22 13.45 33.46 -6.27
C ILE A 22 12.74 33.72 -7.60
N ASP A 23 13.43 34.34 -8.56
CA ASP A 23 12.85 34.61 -9.88
C ASP A 23 12.65 33.32 -10.70
N ILE A 24 13.41 32.27 -10.41
CA ILE A 24 13.36 30.98 -11.14
C ILE A 24 12.38 30.00 -10.49
N ILE A 25 12.38 29.91 -9.16
CA ILE A 25 11.64 28.88 -8.41
C ILE A 25 10.35 29.50 -7.87
N ASN A 26 9.33 29.47 -8.72
CA ASN A 26 7.97 29.93 -8.41
C ASN A 26 6.97 28.78 -8.59
N GLU A 27 5.68 29.04 -8.36
CA GLU A 27 4.64 27.99 -8.40
C GLU A 27 4.57 27.24 -9.74
N ASP A 28 4.90 27.93 -10.84
CA ASP A 28 4.94 27.39 -12.20
C ASP A 28 6.24 26.64 -12.51
N PHE A 29 7.18 26.56 -11.56
CA PHE A 29 8.43 25.83 -11.75
C PHE A 29 8.22 24.32 -11.63
N TYR A 30 8.61 23.59 -12.68
CA TYR A 30 8.57 22.14 -12.76
C TYR A 30 9.95 21.60 -13.12
N LEU A 31 10.62 20.95 -12.17
CA LEU A 31 12.01 20.53 -12.35
C LEU A 31 12.17 19.45 -13.44
N ASP A 32 11.14 18.64 -13.69
CA ASP A 32 11.06 17.67 -14.79
C ASP A 32 11.10 18.32 -16.19
N GLU A 33 10.65 19.57 -16.33
CA GLU A 33 10.80 20.31 -17.60
C GLU A 33 12.23 20.81 -17.83
N HIS A 34 13.05 20.78 -16.78
CA HIS A 34 14.40 21.31 -16.76
C HIS A 34 15.47 20.21 -16.59
N ILE A 35 15.10 18.95 -16.43
CA ILE A 35 16.04 17.82 -16.30
C ILE A 35 15.83 16.80 -17.41
N GLU A 36 16.89 16.52 -18.18
CA GLU A 36 16.86 15.51 -19.26
C GLU A 36 16.85 14.08 -18.73
N ASN A 37 17.66 13.77 -17.72
CA ASN A 37 17.71 12.45 -17.09
C ASN A 37 17.01 12.46 -15.73
N MET A 38 15.82 11.85 -15.68
CA MET A 38 14.98 11.76 -14.47
C MET A 38 15.32 10.56 -13.57
N GLU A 39 16.30 9.73 -13.92
CA GLU A 39 16.76 8.69 -12.98
C GLU A 39 17.29 9.36 -11.72
N SER A 40 16.87 8.88 -10.54
CA SER A 40 17.27 9.47 -9.26
C SER A 40 18.77 9.31 -9.06
N ASP A 41 19.54 10.34 -9.38
CA ASP A 41 20.99 10.27 -9.25
C ASP A 41 21.43 10.38 -7.78
N ILE A 42 22.61 9.84 -7.52
CA ILE A 42 23.30 9.92 -6.24
C ILE A 42 23.96 11.30 -6.16
N VAL A 43 23.34 12.21 -5.42
CA VAL A 43 23.89 13.55 -5.13
C VAL A 43 24.77 13.50 -3.87
N ASN A 44 25.82 14.33 -3.81
CA ASN A 44 26.63 14.49 -2.59
C ASN A 44 25.78 15.09 -1.43
N PRO A 45 25.63 14.39 -0.29
CA PRO A 45 24.89 14.89 0.87
C PRO A 45 25.34 16.27 1.37
N GLU A 46 26.64 16.58 1.32
CA GLU A 46 27.18 17.88 1.75
C GLU A 46 26.67 19.03 0.87
N SER A 47 26.45 18.77 -0.42
CA SER A 47 25.89 19.77 -1.32
C SER A 47 24.45 20.12 -0.96
N LEU A 48 23.67 19.14 -0.48
CA LEU A 48 22.31 19.36 -0.01
C LEU A 48 22.28 20.17 1.29
N ILE A 49 23.22 19.92 2.21
CA ILE A 49 23.36 20.73 3.44
C ILE A 49 23.76 22.17 3.12
N ASN A 50 24.69 22.37 2.20
CA ASN A 50 25.07 23.72 1.76
C ASN A 50 23.89 24.48 1.14
N ILE A 51 23.07 23.80 0.35
CA ILE A 51 21.85 24.41 -0.21
C ILE A 51 20.85 24.71 0.90
N LYS A 52 20.62 23.78 1.83
CA LYS A 52 19.77 23.98 3.01
C LYS A 52 20.15 25.25 3.75
N GLU A 53 21.41 25.42 4.13
CA GLU A 53 21.87 26.64 4.85
C GLU A 53 21.71 27.91 4.01
N LYS A 54 21.86 27.81 2.69
CA LYS A 54 21.72 28.95 1.77
C LYS A 54 20.29 29.44 1.63
N ILE A 55 19.32 28.54 1.52
CA ILE A 55 17.91 28.89 1.25
C ILE A 55 17.04 28.91 2.51
N LYS A 56 17.59 28.50 3.66
CA LYS A 56 16.87 28.46 4.94
C LYS A 56 16.22 29.80 5.28
N GLY A 57 14.92 29.76 5.55
CA GLY A 57 14.09 30.92 5.88
C GLY A 57 13.73 31.81 4.69
N SER A 58 14.07 31.41 3.46
CA SER A 58 13.65 32.11 2.24
C SER A 58 12.29 31.61 1.74
N ASP A 59 11.59 32.45 0.97
CA ASP A 59 10.25 32.15 0.45
C ASP A 59 10.23 30.94 -0.51
N ILE A 60 11.36 30.61 -1.12
CA ILE A 60 11.50 29.46 -2.03
C ILE A 60 11.85 28.16 -1.34
N GLU A 61 12.17 28.17 -0.04
CA GLU A 61 12.70 26.99 0.65
C GLU A 61 11.79 25.77 0.51
N GLU A 62 10.51 25.95 0.83
CA GLU A 62 9.55 24.86 0.78
C GLU A 62 9.38 24.32 -0.64
N LEU A 63 9.17 25.23 -1.60
CA LEU A 63 8.94 24.87 -2.99
C LEU A 63 10.16 24.19 -3.61
N PHE A 64 11.37 24.69 -3.32
CA PHE A 64 12.62 24.09 -3.73
C PHE A 64 12.68 22.62 -3.29
N TRP A 65 12.46 22.34 -2.00
CA TRP A 65 12.55 20.97 -1.48
C TRP A 65 11.45 20.07 -2.01
N GLN A 66 10.21 20.57 -2.13
CA GLN A 66 9.10 19.80 -2.71
C GLN A 66 9.41 19.35 -4.15
N LYS A 67 9.97 20.22 -4.98
CA LYS A 67 10.28 19.92 -6.38
C LYS A 67 11.56 19.09 -6.52
N THR A 68 12.58 19.38 -5.72
CA THR A 68 13.91 18.76 -5.85
C THR A 68 13.97 17.35 -5.25
N LEU A 69 13.30 17.10 -4.12
CA LEU A 69 13.37 15.79 -3.43
C LEU A 69 12.82 14.63 -4.26
N LEU A 70 11.96 14.89 -5.23
CA LEU A 70 11.41 13.88 -6.15
C LEU A 70 12.49 13.22 -7.02
N PHE A 71 13.61 13.90 -7.24
CA PHE A 71 14.70 13.47 -8.12
C PHE A 71 15.94 13.01 -7.35
N ILE A 72 15.94 13.11 -6.02
CA ILE A 72 17.09 12.75 -5.19
C ILE A 72 16.90 11.34 -4.63
N ASN A 73 17.93 10.51 -4.76
CA ASN A 73 17.94 9.23 -4.08
C ASN A 73 17.91 9.40 -2.55
N VAL A 74 17.00 8.70 -1.88
CA VAL A 74 16.82 8.78 -0.42
C VAL A 74 18.12 8.52 0.38
N ASN A 75 19.05 7.74 -0.17
CA ASN A 75 20.33 7.44 0.48
C ASN A 75 21.28 8.65 0.55
N CYS A 76 21.00 9.71 -0.24
CA CYS A 76 21.75 10.97 -0.21
C CYS A 76 21.28 11.92 0.90
N LEU A 77 20.11 11.64 1.49
CA LEU A 77 19.52 12.47 2.55
C LEU A 77 20.12 12.03 3.89
N ASN A 78 21.06 12.82 4.40
CA ASN A 78 21.65 12.55 5.72
C ASN A 78 20.66 12.86 6.85
N ASP A 79 21.02 12.42 8.06
CA ASP A 79 20.16 12.56 9.22
C ASP A 79 19.86 14.04 9.55
N GLU A 80 20.85 14.92 9.41
CA GLU A 80 20.72 16.35 9.68
C GLU A 80 19.67 17.02 8.80
N LEU A 81 19.72 16.77 7.48
CA LEU A 81 18.76 17.33 6.53
C LEU A 81 17.37 16.78 6.78
N LEU A 82 17.24 15.47 6.97
CA LEU A 82 15.94 14.84 7.22
C LEU A 82 15.28 15.36 8.49
N GLU A 83 16.05 15.52 9.57
CA GLU A 83 15.52 16.08 10.81
C GLU A 83 15.10 17.54 10.64
N TYR A 84 15.91 18.34 9.94
CA TYR A 84 15.58 19.71 9.65
C TYR A 84 14.26 19.83 8.87
N LEU A 85 14.14 19.11 7.75
CA LEU A 85 12.95 19.20 6.90
C LEU A 85 11.69 18.76 7.65
N ILE A 86 11.75 17.62 8.36
CA ILE A 86 10.61 17.07 9.09
C ILE A 86 10.20 17.97 10.25
N ASN A 87 11.15 18.45 11.05
CA ASN A 87 10.83 19.26 12.24
C ASN A 87 10.26 20.64 11.86
N ASN A 88 10.61 21.15 10.69
CA ASN A 88 10.08 22.42 10.16
C ASN A 88 8.89 22.22 9.20
N ASN A 89 8.38 20.98 9.07
CA ASN A 89 7.27 20.61 8.17
C ASN A 89 7.49 20.91 6.68
N ILE A 90 8.74 20.92 6.23
CA ILE A 90 9.10 21.23 4.85
C ILE A 90 8.96 19.97 3.98
N ALA A 91 8.15 20.06 2.92
CA ALA A 91 7.98 19.00 1.94
C ALA A 91 7.54 17.63 2.51
N ASN A 92 6.81 17.63 3.64
CA ASN A 92 6.39 16.41 4.35
C ASN A 92 5.65 15.40 3.46
N VAL A 93 4.82 15.87 2.52
CA VAL A 93 4.11 15.00 1.57
C VAL A 93 5.12 14.19 0.74
N VAL A 94 6.07 14.89 0.11
CA VAL A 94 7.13 14.25 -0.70
C VAL A 94 7.96 13.30 0.15
N LEU A 95 8.39 13.73 1.34
CA LEU A 95 9.14 12.89 2.28
C LEU A 95 8.38 11.62 2.66
N GLY A 96 7.06 11.69 2.84
CA GLY A 96 6.22 10.51 3.14
C GLY A 96 6.15 9.49 2.01
N HIS A 97 6.31 9.92 0.75
CA HIS A 97 6.40 9.03 -0.42
C HIS A 97 7.79 8.41 -0.62
N LEU A 98 8.84 9.01 -0.03
CA LEU A 98 10.19 8.44 -0.11
C LEU A 98 10.31 7.17 0.75
N LYS A 99 11.22 6.28 0.35
CA LYS A 99 11.52 5.04 1.09
C LYS A 99 12.37 5.30 2.35
N LEU A 100 11.98 6.25 3.19
CA LEU A 100 12.72 6.67 4.38
C LEU A 100 12.92 5.55 5.41
N PRO A 101 13.97 5.64 6.23
CA PRO A 101 14.09 4.85 7.46
C PRO A 101 12.90 5.05 8.40
N ASP A 102 12.54 4.00 9.14
CA ASP A 102 11.38 3.98 10.03
C ASP A 102 11.36 5.09 11.08
N LYS A 103 12.53 5.48 11.62
CA LYS A 103 12.62 6.56 12.61
C LYS A 103 12.02 7.87 12.09
N TYR A 104 12.11 8.12 10.79
CA TYR A 104 11.55 9.31 10.15
C TYR A 104 10.08 9.13 9.79
N LEU A 105 9.69 7.95 9.29
CA LEU A 105 8.29 7.65 9.04
C LEU A 105 7.45 7.82 10.31
N TRP A 106 7.95 7.38 11.47
CA TRP A 106 7.30 7.59 12.76
C TRP A 106 7.11 9.05 13.15
N LYS A 107 7.97 9.98 12.69
CA LYS A 107 7.77 11.42 12.89
C LYS A 107 6.66 11.98 11.98
N LEU A 108 6.47 11.37 10.80
CA LEU A 108 5.50 11.81 9.78
C LEU A 108 4.10 11.18 9.92
N VAL A 109 3.95 10.06 10.61
CA VAL A 109 2.67 9.31 10.63
C VAL A 109 1.46 10.06 11.19
N ASN A 110 1.67 11.16 11.93
CA ASN A 110 0.56 11.96 12.45
C ASN A 110 -0.01 12.93 11.41
N SER A 111 0.75 13.24 10.35
CA SER A 111 0.38 14.22 9.33
C SER A 111 0.30 13.65 7.92
N ILE A 112 1.00 12.55 7.62
CA ILE A 112 1.14 12.02 6.26
C ILE A 112 0.63 10.57 6.16
N GLU A 113 -0.43 10.37 5.38
CA GLU A 113 -1.07 9.06 5.18
C GLU A 113 -0.13 8.03 4.55
N GLU A 114 0.71 8.44 3.58
CA GLU A 114 1.65 7.52 2.94
C GLU A 114 2.70 6.98 3.93
N ALA A 115 3.12 7.80 4.90
CA ALA A 115 4.05 7.37 5.94
C ALA A 115 3.42 6.30 6.83
N VAL A 116 2.14 6.46 7.17
CA VAL A 116 1.34 5.44 7.87
C VAL A 116 1.30 4.18 7.01
N LEU A 117 0.83 4.23 5.76
CA LEU A 117 0.75 3.07 4.86
C LEU A 117 2.07 2.31 4.77
N THR A 118 3.15 3.03 4.46
CA THR A 118 4.48 2.44 4.28
C THR A 118 4.95 1.74 5.54
N LEU A 119 4.80 2.39 6.70
CA LEU A 119 5.18 1.80 7.99
C LEU A 119 4.32 0.58 8.34
N GLY A 120 3.00 0.66 8.14
CA GLY A 120 2.08 -0.45 8.36
C GLY A 120 2.42 -1.68 7.53
N LYS A 121 2.71 -1.48 6.23
CA LYS A 121 3.17 -2.53 5.32
C LYS A 121 4.47 -3.17 5.82
N ARG A 122 5.45 -2.36 6.26
CA ARG A 122 6.73 -2.85 6.80
C ARG A 122 6.53 -3.68 8.06
N LEU A 123 5.75 -3.18 9.02
CA LEU A 123 5.41 -3.88 10.26
C LEU A 123 4.68 -5.20 9.98
N TYR A 124 3.84 -5.23 8.94
CA TYR A 124 3.10 -6.42 8.56
C TYR A 124 3.96 -7.49 7.86
N ILE A 125 4.83 -7.09 6.94
CA ILE A 125 5.58 -8.01 6.07
C ILE A 125 6.97 -8.34 6.65
N LYS A 126 7.74 -7.37 7.15
CA LYS A 126 9.13 -7.63 7.52
C LYS A 126 9.21 -8.41 8.83
N GLU A 127 10.07 -9.42 8.86
CA GLU A 127 10.23 -10.33 10.01
C GLU A 127 10.87 -9.66 11.22
N LYS A 128 11.71 -8.64 11.00
CA LYS A 128 12.40 -7.91 12.09
C LYS A 128 11.46 -7.28 13.12
N TYR A 129 10.20 -7.03 12.77
CA TYR A 129 9.23 -6.47 13.70
C TYR A 129 8.43 -7.56 14.39
N THR A 130 8.22 -7.37 15.68
CA THR A 130 7.45 -8.24 16.54
C THR A 130 5.95 -8.13 16.26
N CYS A 131 5.20 -9.12 16.75
CA CYS A 131 3.75 -9.07 16.75
C CYS A 131 3.20 -7.95 17.65
N LYS A 132 3.92 -7.60 18.72
CA LYS A 132 3.51 -6.56 19.66
C LYS A 132 3.55 -5.18 19.00
N GLU A 133 4.66 -4.84 18.35
CA GLU A 133 4.79 -3.57 17.61
C GLU A 133 3.68 -3.41 16.55
N PHE A 134 3.34 -4.50 15.86
CA PHE A 134 2.24 -4.47 14.89
C PHE A 134 0.86 -4.27 15.54
N ILE A 135 0.60 -4.88 16.70
CA ILE A 135 -0.64 -4.67 17.47
C ILE A 135 -0.74 -3.22 17.95
N ASP A 136 0.34 -2.69 18.51
CA ASP A 136 0.39 -1.31 19.02
C ASP A 136 0.14 -0.31 17.88
N TYR A 137 0.75 -0.55 16.72
CA TYR A 137 0.53 0.22 15.51
C TYR A 137 -0.93 0.16 15.01
N LEU A 138 -1.53 -1.03 14.91
CA LEU A 138 -2.94 -1.17 14.50
C LEU A 138 -3.91 -0.49 15.47
N THR A 139 -3.56 -0.50 16.77
CA THR A 139 -4.36 0.17 17.81
C THR A 139 -4.28 1.68 17.65
N LYS A 140 -3.10 2.22 17.32
CA LYS A 140 -2.91 3.66 17.05
C LYS A 140 -3.73 4.15 15.86
N PHE A 141 -3.88 3.33 14.82
CA PHE A 141 -4.57 3.69 13.56
C PHE A 141 -5.86 2.89 13.33
N ALA A 142 -6.59 2.61 14.42
CA ALA A 142 -7.80 1.79 14.40
C ALA A 142 -8.90 2.34 13.47
N ASP A 143 -9.00 3.67 13.37
CA ASP A 143 -10.00 4.43 12.63
C ASP A 143 -9.69 4.60 11.13
N LYS A 144 -8.49 4.20 10.67
CA LYS A 144 -8.04 4.43 9.29
C LYS A 144 -8.50 3.33 8.34
N TYR A 145 -9.73 3.41 7.84
CA TYR A 145 -10.31 2.41 6.92
C TYR A 145 -9.36 1.97 5.79
N TRP A 146 -8.75 2.94 5.09
CA TRP A 146 -7.85 2.68 3.95
C TRP A 146 -6.61 1.86 4.34
N LEU A 147 -6.13 1.97 5.59
CA LEU A 147 -5.01 1.19 6.09
C LEU A 147 -5.40 -0.28 6.20
N TRP A 148 -6.58 -0.54 6.78
CA TRP A 148 -7.09 -1.89 6.96
C TRP A 148 -7.35 -2.58 5.62
N ASP A 149 -8.00 -1.90 4.68
CA ASP A 149 -8.21 -2.48 3.35
C ASP A 149 -6.88 -2.74 2.64
N SER A 150 -5.93 -1.80 2.70
CA SER A 150 -4.59 -2.00 2.12
C SER A 150 -3.88 -3.21 2.72
N LEU A 151 -3.87 -3.37 4.05
CA LEU A 151 -3.20 -4.49 4.71
C LEU A 151 -3.88 -5.83 4.43
N LEU A 152 -5.21 -5.86 4.28
CA LEU A 152 -5.96 -7.08 3.96
C LEU A 152 -5.70 -7.58 2.53
N ASN A 153 -5.34 -6.69 1.62
CA ASN A 153 -5.01 -7.02 0.22
C ASN A 153 -3.55 -7.43 0.02
N ILE A 154 -2.73 -7.43 1.09
CA ILE A 154 -1.32 -7.80 1.04
C ILE A 154 -1.13 -9.25 1.46
N GLU A 155 -0.26 -9.98 0.74
CA GLU A 155 0.15 -11.31 1.14
C GLU A 155 1.17 -11.24 2.30
N PRO A 156 0.86 -11.86 3.45
CA PRO A 156 1.76 -11.83 4.59
C PRO A 156 2.89 -12.84 4.42
N THR A 157 4.11 -12.44 4.76
CA THR A 157 5.26 -13.32 4.93
C THR A 157 5.08 -14.32 6.08
N CYS A 158 4.26 -13.97 7.07
CA CYS A 158 3.97 -14.83 8.22
C CYS A 158 2.48 -14.88 8.56
N ASN A 159 1.94 -16.10 8.65
CA ASN A 159 0.54 -16.35 9.02
C ASN A 159 0.16 -15.80 10.41
N LYS A 160 1.11 -15.61 11.33
CA LYS A 160 0.83 -15.07 12.67
C LYS A 160 0.34 -13.63 12.60
N LYS A 161 1.00 -12.77 11.82
CA LYS A 161 0.59 -11.37 11.63
C LYS A 161 -0.74 -11.26 10.88
N ARG A 162 -1.02 -12.17 9.93
CA ARG A 162 -2.34 -12.26 9.28
C ARG A 162 -3.46 -12.52 10.29
N LYS A 163 -3.27 -13.48 11.19
CA LYS A 163 -4.24 -13.79 12.25
C LYS A 163 -4.44 -12.59 13.19
N ILE A 164 -3.37 -11.87 13.50
CA ILE A 164 -3.44 -10.63 14.30
C ILE A 164 -4.26 -9.57 13.58
N LEU A 165 -3.95 -9.27 12.30
CA LEU A 165 -4.67 -8.28 11.50
C LEU A 165 -6.18 -8.59 11.50
N VAL A 166 -6.57 -9.83 11.17
CA VAL A 166 -7.97 -10.23 11.18
C VAL A 166 -8.58 -10.12 12.57
N LYS A 167 -7.92 -10.63 13.63
CA LYS A 167 -8.43 -10.54 14.99
C LYS A 167 -8.65 -9.10 15.43
N MET A 168 -7.70 -8.21 15.14
CA MET A 168 -7.77 -6.81 15.49
C MET A 168 -8.87 -6.10 14.70
N LEU A 169 -9.01 -6.34 13.40
CA LEU A 169 -10.10 -5.79 12.58
C LEU A 169 -11.47 -6.02 13.24
N PHE A 170 -11.72 -7.23 13.71
CA PHE A 170 -12.98 -7.60 14.37
C PHE A 170 -13.11 -7.00 15.78
N LYS A 171 -12.01 -6.83 16.49
CA LYS A 171 -12.00 -6.38 17.89
C LYS A 171 -12.11 -4.86 18.04
N ILE A 172 -11.42 -4.10 17.20
CA ILE A 172 -11.17 -2.66 17.44
C ILE A 172 -11.74 -1.73 16.36
N THR A 173 -12.39 -2.25 15.31
CA THR A 173 -12.95 -1.42 14.22
C THR A 173 -14.44 -1.64 14.01
N SER A 174 -15.11 -0.67 13.40
CA SER A 174 -16.51 -0.74 12.96
C SER A 174 -16.67 -1.05 11.46
N PHE A 175 -15.60 -1.47 10.76
CA PHE A 175 -15.59 -1.68 9.30
C PHE A 175 -16.28 -2.98 8.89
N ASP A 176 -17.60 -2.99 8.93
CA ASP A 176 -18.42 -4.18 8.74
C ASP A 176 -18.34 -4.77 7.32
N ASP A 177 -18.12 -3.93 6.33
CA ASP A 177 -17.86 -4.34 4.95
C ASP A 177 -16.52 -5.08 4.80
N LEU A 178 -15.44 -4.59 5.43
CA LEU A 178 -14.16 -5.30 5.47
C LEU A 178 -14.26 -6.62 6.26
N LYS A 179 -14.98 -6.62 7.39
CA LYS A 179 -15.26 -7.85 8.15
C LYS A 179 -16.03 -8.86 7.29
N LYS A 180 -17.06 -8.42 6.56
CA LYS A 180 -17.81 -9.26 5.59
C LYS A 180 -16.91 -9.79 4.49
N LYS A 181 -16.02 -8.97 3.92
CA LYS A 181 -15.00 -9.39 2.93
C LYS A 181 -14.12 -10.50 3.49
N VAL A 182 -13.59 -10.33 4.70
CA VAL A 182 -12.76 -11.34 5.37
C VAL A 182 -13.53 -12.63 5.64
N ILE A 183 -14.75 -12.55 6.18
CA ILE A 183 -15.62 -13.74 6.39
C ILE A 183 -15.83 -14.46 5.07
N THR A 184 -16.17 -13.72 4.02
CA THR A 184 -16.45 -14.27 2.70
C THR A 184 -15.25 -15.06 2.17
N ILE A 185 -14.04 -14.51 2.28
CA ILE A 185 -12.81 -15.18 1.86
C ILE A 185 -12.57 -16.45 2.70
N VAL A 186 -12.66 -16.36 4.04
CA VAL A 186 -12.40 -17.49 4.94
C VAL A 186 -13.40 -18.62 4.72
N VAL A 187 -14.68 -18.30 4.60
CA VAL A 187 -15.74 -19.28 4.34
C VAL A 187 -15.57 -19.89 2.95
N SER A 188 -15.30 -19.08 1.92
CA SER A 188 -15.08 -19.58 0.56
C SER A 188 -13.92 -20.57 0.52
N ASN A 189 -12.79 -20.26 1.15
CA ASN A 189 -11.66 -21.20 1.20
C ASN A 189 -12.03 -22.51 1.92
N LYS A 190 -12.76 -22.44 3.04
CA LYS A 190 -13.26 -23.66 3.72
C LYS A 190 -14.24 -24.46 2.86
N LEU A 191 -15.08 -23.78 2.07
CA LEU A 191 -16.06 -24.43 1.21
C LEU A 191 -15.43 -25.20 0.04
N LYS A 192 -14.24 -24.80 -0.43
CA LYS A 192 -13.52 -25.53 -1.48
C LYS A 192 -13.09 -26.93 -1.04
N ASP A 193 -12.74 -27.09 0.22
CA ASP A 193 -12.11 -28.31 0.74
C ASP A 193 -12.97 -29.08 1.76
N THR A 194 -14.13 -28.53 2.17
CA THR A 194 -14.98 -29.19 3.16
C THR A 194 -15.49 -30.54 2.66
N LYS A 195 -15.53 -31.53 3.55
CA LYS A 195 -16.11 -32.85 3.29
C LYS A 195 -17.58 -32.96 3.73
N SER A 196 -18.16 -31.88 4.26
CA SER A 196 -19.53 -31.89 4.78
C SER A 196 -20.52 -31.37 3.74
N ILE A 197 -21.36 -32.28 3.24
CA ILE A 197 -22.46 -31.96 2.32
C ILE A 197 -23.44 -30.97 2.97
N ASN A 198 -23.80 -31.16 4.24
CA ASN A 198 -24.70 -30.25 4.97
C ASN A 198 -24.18 -28.80 4.99
N VAL A 199 -22.86 -28.61 5.11
CA VAL A 199 -22.24 -27.27 5.06
C VAL A 199 -22.35 -26.68 3.65
N ILE A 200 -22.09 -27.48 2.61
CA ILE A 200 -22.22 -27.06 1.21
C ILE A 200 -23.66 -26.63 0.93
N GLU A 201 -24.65 -27.43 1.31
CA GLU A 201 -26.06 -27.12 1.14
C GLU A 201 -26.47 -25.83 1.85
N LYS A 202 -26.05 -25.68 3.12
CA LYS A 202 -26.33 -24.48 3.91
C LYS A 202 -25.83 -23.22 3.21
N TYR A 203 -24.58 -23.23 2.73
CA TYR A 203 -23.99 -22.05 2.10
C TYR A 203 -24.44 -21.84 0.66
N CYS A 204 -24.80 -22.90 -0.08
CA CYS A 204 -25.38 -22.77 -1.41
C CYS A 204 -26.69 -21.96 -1.38
N LYS A 205 -27.53 -22.18 -0.36
CA LYS A 205 -28.81 -21.47 -0.19
C LYS A 205 -28.66 -19.96 0.02
N THR A 206 -27.49 -19.48 0.45
CA THR A 206 -27.25 -18.05 0.66
C THR A 206 -27.17 -17.25 -0.65
N MET A 207 -26.99 -17.93 -1.79
CA MET A 207 -26.83 -17.32 -3.12
C MET A 207 -25.69 -16.29 -3.21
N ASN A 208 -24.73 -16.33 -2.28
CA ASN A 208 -23.55 -15.49 -2.32
C ASN A 208 -22.60 -15.95 -3.48
N PRO A 209 -22.21 -15.06 -4.40
CA PRO A 209 -21.43 -15.46 -5.59
C PRO A 209 -20.10 -16.13 -5.27
N GLU A 210 -19.36 -15.62 -4.29
CA GLU A 210 -18.07 -16.17 -3.86
C GLU A 210 -18.22 -17.57 -3.26
N TYR A 211 -19.29 -17.81 -2.47
CA TYR A 211 -19.60 -19.14 -1.94
C TYR A 211 -20.00 -20.12 -3.02
N LEU A 212 -20.84 -19.70 -3.98
CA LEU A 212 -21.24 -20.54 -5.11
C LEU A 212 -20.04 -20.92 -5.98
N LEU A 213 -19.12 -19.99 -6.21
CA LEU A 213 -17.86 -20.28 -6.89
C LEU A 213 -17.03 -21.32 -6.14
N ALA A 214 -16.83 -21.15 -4.82
CA ALA A 214 -16.11 -22.11 -4.01
C ALA A 214 -16.76 -23.51 -4.00
N ILE A 215 -18.09 -23.57 -3.89
CA ILE A 215 -18.87 -24.81 -3.93
C ILE A 215 -18.75 -25.48 -5.30
N SER A 216 -18.76 -24.72 -6.40
CA SER A 216 -18.59 -25.27 -7.75
C SER A 216 -17.23 -25.96 -7.95
N GLN A 217 -16.20 -25.50 -7.24
CA GLN A 217 -14.84 -26.05 -7.28
C GLN A 217 -14.68 -27.30 -6.41
N ASN A 218 -15.48 -27.45 -5.36
CA ASN A 218 -15.36 -28.58 -4.43
C ASN A 218 -15.78 -29.91 -5.09
N SER A 219 -14.89 -30.90 -5.03
CA SER A 219 -15.05 -32.22 -5.65
C SER A 219 -16.16 -33.06 -5.03
N ILE A 220 -16.60 -32.77 -3.80
CA ILE A 220 -17.65 -33.50 -3.08
C ILE A 220 -19.04 -32.84 -3.16
N THR A 221 -19.18 -31.69 -3.80
CA THR A 221 -20.46 -30.98 -3.98
C THR A 221 -21.53 -31.86 -4.65
N PRO A 222 -22.71 -32.10 -4.06
CA PRO A 222 -23.74 -33.00 -4.61
C PRO A 222 -24.11 -32.74 -6.07
N ILE A 223 -24.43 -33.80 -6.82
CA ILE A 223 -24.75 -33.74 -8.26
C ILE A 223 -25.87 -32.73 -8.52
N TYR A 224 -26.97 -32.80 -7.76
CA TYR A 224 -28.11 -31.91 -7.93
C TYR A 224 -27.75 -30.43 -7.72
N ILE A 225 -26.78 -30.12 -6.84
CA ILE A 225 -26.27 -28.75 -6.67
C ILE A 225 -25.47 -28.34 -7.90
N LEU A 226 -24.58 -29.19 -8.40
CA LEU A 226 -23.79 -28.90 -9.59
C LEU A 226 -24.67 -28.68 -10.82
N GLU A 227 -25.74 -29.47 -10.99
CA GLU A 227 -26.72 -29.31 -12.07
C GLU A 227 -27.45 -27.96 -11.96
N SER A 228 -27.83 -27.55 -10.75
CA SER A 228 -28.41 -26.22 -10.50
C SER A 228 -27.41 -25.09 -10.86
N LEU A 229 -26.15 -25.21 -10.43
CA LEU A 229 -25.09 -24.24 -10.71
C LEU A 229 -24.78 -24.06 -12.20
N ILE A 230 -24.90 -25.12 -13.01
CA ILE A 230 -24.71 -25.05 -14.48
C ILE A 230 -25.73 -24.13 -15.15
N ASN A 231 -26.93 -24.03 -14.57
CA ASN A 231 -28.01 -23.24 -15.12
C ASN A 231 -28.01 -21.78 -14.62
N MET A 232 -27.14 -21.44 -13.67
CA MET A 232 -27.06 -20.08 -13.13
C MET A 232 -26.57 -19.07 -14.18
N LYS A 233 -27.33 -17.98 -14.32
CA LYS A 233 -27.02 -16.83 -15.19
C LYS A 233 -27.17 -15.55 -14.38
N LYS A 234 -26.57 -14.45 -14.85
CA LYS A 234 -26.70 -13.10 -14.25
C LYS A 234 -26.23 -13.00 -12.78
N ILE A 235 -25.21 -13.77 -12.41
CA ILE A 235 -24.52 -13.67 -11.12
C ILE A 235 -23.02 -13.43 -11.37
N LYS A 236 -22.35 -12.76 -10.42
CA LYS A 236 -20.90 -12.60 -10.45
C LYS A 236 -20.24 -13.99 -10.53
N TYR A 237 -19.22 -14.13 -11.37
CA TYR A 237 -18.53 -15.40 -11.67
C TYR A 237 -19.38 -16.49 -12.34
N ALA A 238 -20.57 -16.21 -12.87
CA ALA A 238 -21.44 -17.22 -13.50
C ALA A 238 -20.71 -18.14 -14.51
N ASN A 239 -19.84 -17.58 -15.35
CA ASN A 239 -19.07 -18.39 -16.32
C ASN A 239 -18.13 -19.39 -15.64
N GLN A 240 -17.40 -18.94 -14.60
CA GLN A 240 -16.48 -19.80 -13.86
C GLN A 240 -17.25 -20.88 -13.09
N ILE A 241 -18.34 -20.50 -12.41
CA ILE A 241 -19.23 -21.43 -11.70
C ILE A 241 -19.68 -22.55 -12.62
N ARG A 242 -20.25 -22.20 -13.79
CA ARG A 242 -20.73 -23.19 -14.77
C ARG A 242 -19.61 -24.10 -15.27
N ASN A 243 -18.43 -23.55 -15.53
CA ASN A 243 -17.29 -24.33 -16.01
C ASN A 243 -16.80 -25.33 -14.95
N PHE A 244 -16.59 -24.90 -13.71
CA PHE A 244 -16.17 -25.81 -12.63
C PHE A 244 -17.23 -26.87 -12.33
N SER A 245 -18.52 -26.51 -12.33
CA SER A 245 -19.59 -27.49 -12.15
C SER A 245 -19.63 -28.54 -13.25
N LYS A 246 -19.43 -28.17 -14.52
CA LYS A 246 -19.32 -29.12 -15.63
C LYS A 246 -18.13 -30.06 -15.47
N ILE A 247 -16.96 -29.53 -15.10
CA ILE A 247 -15.75 -30.33 -14.87
C ILE A 247 -16.00 -31.36 -13.77
N ASN A 248 -16.55 -30.94 -12.62
CA ASN A 248 -16.81 -31.83 -11.50
C ASN A 248 -17.89 -32.89 -11.82
N LEU A 249 -18.94 -32.55 -12.56
CA LEU A 249 -19.92 -33.55 -13.02
C LEU A 249 -19.31 -34.57 -13.98
N ASN A 250 -18.49 -34.11 -14.93
CA ASN A 250 -17.85 -35.01 -15.90
C ASN A 250 -16.89 -35.98 -15.21
N ASN A 251 -16.14 -35.52 -14.20
CA ASN A 251 -15.26 -36.38 -13.41
C ASN A 251 -16.03 -37.46 -12.65
N ARG A 252 -17.26 -37.19 -12.23
CA ARG A 252 -18.13 -38.17 -11.54
C ARG A 252 -18.85 -39.15 -12.46
N LYS A 253 -18.97 -38.84 -13.76
CA LYS A 253 -19.53 -39.77 -14.75
C LYS A 253 -18.49 -40.73 -15.30
N ARG A 254 -17.20 -40.46 -15.06
CA ARG A 254 -16.05 -41.27 -15.52
C ARG A 254 -15.51 -42.23 -14.45
N ASN A 255 -15.90 -42.02 -13.19
CA ASN A 255 -15.63 -42.88 -12.04
C ASN A 255 -16.89 -43.63 -11.65
#